data_AF-A0A0G1L801-F1
#
_entry.id   AF-A0A0G1L801-F1
#
_cell.length_a   1.000
_cell.length_b   1.000
_cell.length_c   1.000
_cell.angle_alpha   90.00
_cell.angle_beta   90.00
_cell.angle_gamma   90.00
#
_symmetry.space_group_name_H-M   'P 1'
#
loop_
_entity.id
_entity.type
_entity.pdbx_description
1 polymer ?
#
loop_
_entity_poly.entity_id
_entity_poly.type
_entity_poly.pdbx_seq_one_letter_code
_entity_poly.pdbx_strand_id
1 'polypeptide(L)'
;MLNIAFGQSKYYVDSLAENTKRGLRQKVRRGEYPSFAPFGYLNDSRTKTVVVNKKKSVIAKQMFELYSRGDQRLQDIVDFLAESGIFSRSGKRLHISRVTSMLRNPFY
;
A
#
# COMPACT_ATOMS: atom_id res chain seq x y z
N MET A 1 -43.16 -13.69 0.92
CA MET A 1 -42.19 -13.95 -0.17
C MET A 1 -41.07 -12.90 -0.23
N LEU A 2 -41.40 -11.60 -0.16
CA LEU A 2 -40.42 -10.49 -0.19
C LEU A 2 -39.33 -10.55 0.90
N ASN A 3 -39.67 -10.84 2.16
CA ASN A 3 -38.69 -10.95 3.25
C ASN A 3 -37.68 -12.09 3.04
N ILE A 4 -38.09 -13.19 2.39
CA ILE A 4 -37.20 -14.31 2.08
C ILE A 4 -36.21 -13.89 0.98
N ALA A 5 -36.68 -13.18 -0.04
CA ALA A 5 -35.82 -12.65 -1.11
C ALA A 5 -34.79 -11.62 -0.58
N PHE A 6 -35.18 -10.76 0.34
CA PHE A 6 -34.24 -9.85 1.01
C PHE A 6 -33.22 -10.59 1.89
N GLY A 7 -33.65 -11.63 2.62
CA GLY A 7 -32.75 -12.49 3.39
C GLY A 7 -31.70 -13.17 2.51
N GLN A 8 -32.12 -13.73 1.37
CA GLN A 8 -31.23 -14.36 0.38
C GLN A 8 -30.25 -13.36 -0.23
N SER A 9 -30.72 -12.17 -0.57
CA SER A 9 -29.88 -11.11 -1.15
C SER A 9 -28.79 -10.65 -0.19
N LYS A 10 -29.15 -10.45 1.09
CA LYS A 10 -28.19 -10.11 2.14
C LYS A 10 -27.16 -11.21 2.36
N TYR A 11 -27.61 -12.47 2.47
CA TYR A 11 -26.74 -13.62 2.63
C TYR A 11 -25.73 -13.76 1.48
N TYR A 12 -26.15 -13.52 0.24
CA TYR A 12 -25.25 -13.53 -0.91
C TYR A 12 -24.14 -12.47 -0.80
N VAL A 13 -24.49 -11.23 -0.44
CA VAL A 13 -23.51 -10.14 -0.25
C VAL A 13 -22.55 -10.46 0.89
N ASP A 14 -23.07 -10.95 2.02
CA ASP A 14 -22.26 -11.27 3.21
C ASP A 14 -21.32 -12.44 2.94
N SER A 15 -21.79 -13.51 2.29
CA SER A 15 -20.95 -14.66 1.91
C SER A 15 -19.87 -14.29 0.91
N LEU A 16 -20.16 -13.40 -0.06
CA LEU A 16 -19.15 -12.89 -0.99
C LEU A 16 -18.06 -12.08 -0.27
N ALA A 17 -18.46 -11.22 0.68
CA ALA A 17 -17.53 -10.46 1.50
C ALA A 17 -16.67 -11.38 2.38
N GLU A 18 -17.26 -12.43 2.96
CA GLU A 18 -16.54 -13.39 3.79
C GLU A 18 -15.52 -14.20 2.98
N ASN A 19 -15.90 -14.65 1.77
CA ASN A 19 -15.02 -15.36 0.86
C ASN A 19 -13.82 -14.49 0.45
N THR A 20 -14.04 -13.21 0.18
CA THR A 20 -12.95 -12.26 -0.11
C THR A 20 -11.98 -12.12 1.07
N LYS A 21 -12.51 -11.91 2.28
CA LYS A 21 -11.69 -11.83 3.51
C LYS A 21 -10.95 -13.14 3.80
N ARG A 22 -11.56 -14.29 3.49
CA ARG A 22 -10.94 -15.62 3.61
C ARG A 22 -9.76 -15.76 2.65
N GLY A 23 -9.90 -15.29 1.42
CA GLY A 23 -8.81 -15.25 0.44
C GLY A 23 -7.63 -14.42 0.95
N LEU A 24 -7.88 -13.21 1.45
CA LEU A 24 -6.83 -12.35 2.02
C LEU A 24 -6.12 -13.00 3.22
N ARG A 25 -6.87 -13.62 4.14
CA ARG A 25 -6.31 -14.37 5.26
C ARG A 25 -5.46 -15.55 4.81
N GLN A 26 -5.86 -16.24 3.74
CA GLN A 26 -5.05 -17.30 3.16
C GLN A 26 -3.73 -16.78 2.55
N LYS A 27 -3.74 -15.61 1.90
CA LYS A 27 -2.49 -14.96 1.46
C LYS A 27 -1.54 -14.74 2.64
N VAL A 28 -2.05 -14.15 3.74
CA VAL A 28 -1.26 -13.93 4.97
C VAL A 28 -0.69 -15.23 5.52
N ARG A 29 -1.49 -16.31 5.57
CA ARG A 29 -1.04 -17.64 6.04
C ARG A 29 0.07 -18.23 5.19
N ARG A 30 0.13 -17.91 3.90
CA ARG A 30 1.22 -18.29 2.99
C ARG A 30 2.44 -17.36 3.07
N GLY A 31 2.42 -16.37 3.96
CA GLY A 31 3.47 -15.34 4.03
C GLY A 31 3.41 -14.31 2.91
N GLU A 32 2.32 -14.27 2.13
CA GLU A 32 2.13 -13.29 1.07
C GLU A 32 1.51 -12.00 1.62
N TYR A 33 1.92 -10.87 1.05
CA TYR A 33 1.31 -9.59 1.39
C TYR A 33 -0.14 -9.51 0.86
N PRO A 34 -1.15 -9.25 1.72
CA PRO A 34 -2.56 -9.35 1.34
C PRO A 34 -3.11 -8.06 0.70
N SER A 35 -2.31 -7.02 0.52
CA SER A 35 -2.77 -5.69 0.07
C SER A 35 -1.95 -5.16 -1.11
N PHE A 36 -2.18 -3.91 -1.48
CA PHE A 36 -1.41 -3.21 -2.51
C PHE A 36 0.04 -3.02 -2.09
N ALA A 37 0.98 -3.32 -2.99
CA ALA A 37 2.40 -3.14 -2.77
C ALA A 37 2.70 -1.70 -2.27
N PRO A 38 3.49 -1.56 -1.20
CA PRO A 38 3.97 -0.25 -0.73
C PRO A 38 4.87 0.44 -1.76
N PHE A 39 5.17 1.72 -1.53
CA PHE A 39 6.03 2.50 -2.40
C PHE A 39 7.42 1.84 -2.55
N GLY A 40 8.01 1.89 -3.74
CA GLY A 40 9.24 1.15 -4.02
C GLY A 40 9.03 -0.32 -4.42
N TYR A 41 7.81 -0.84 -4.32
CA TYR A 41 7.44 -2.20 -4.72
C TYR A 41 6.33 -2.21 -5.77
N LEU A 42 6.13 -3.35 -6.42
CA LEU A 42 5.09 -3.60 -7.42
C LEU A 42 4.37 -4.91 -7.11
N ASN A 43 3.10 -4.99 -7.49
CA ASN A 43 2.39 -6.26 -7.53
C ASN A 43 2.60 -6.90 -8.90
N ASP A 44 3.28 -8.05 -8.96
CA ASP A 44 3.38 -8.84 -10.19
C ASP A 44 2.03 -9.55 -10.43
N SER A 45 1.42 -9.29 -11.59
CA SER A 45 0.11 -9.84 -11.96
C SER A 45 0.17 -11.34 -12.24
N ARG A 46 1.34 -11.89 -12.58
CA ARG A 46 1.55 -13.31 -12.91
C ARG A 46 1.74 -14.14 -11.66
N THR A 47 2.66 -13.74 -10.80
CA THR A 47 2.96 -14.46 -9.54
C THR A 47 2.03 -14.08 -8.39
N LYS A 48 1.28 -12.96 -8.53
CA LYS A 48 0.42 -12.39 -7.47
C LYS A 48 1.18 -12.04 -6.18
N THR A 49 2.50 -11.85 -6.30
CA THR A 49 3.42 -11.48 -5.21
C THR A 49 3.89 -10.04 -5.33
N VAL A 50 4.41 -9.51 -4.21
CA VAL A 50 5.05 -8.20 -4.17
C VAL A 50 6.51 -8.35 -4.58
N VAL A 51 6.95 -7.58 -5.58
CA VAL A 51 8.31 -7.59 -6.12
C VAL A 51 8.92 -6.20 -6.05
N VAL A 52 10.25 -6.12 -5.92
CA VAL A 52 10.97 -4.84 -5.80
C VAL A 52 10.92 -4.07 -7.13
N ASN A 53 10.53 -2.79 -7.08
CA ASN A 53 10.66 -1.90 -8.22
C ASN A 53 12.08 -1.32 -8.28
N LYS A 54 12.91 -1.76 -9.23
CA LYS A 54 14.32 -1.31 -9.31
C LYS A 54 14.52 0.21 -9.30
N LYS A 55 13.62 0.99 -9.92
CA LYS A 55 13.75 2.46 -9.97
C LYS A 55 13.25 3.12 -8.69
N LYS A 56 12.04 2.74 -8.26
CA LYS A 56 11.38 3.38 -7.10
C LYS A 56 11.95 2.93 -5.76
N SER A 57 12.52 1.73 -5.68
CA SER A 57 13.13 1.20 -4.45
C SER A 57 14.37 1.98 -4.02
N VAL A 58 15.16 2.48 -4.97
CA VAL A 58 16.33 3.34 -4.69
C VAL A 58 15.88 4.62 -4.00
N ILE A 59 14.85 5.28 -4.53
CA ILE A 59 14.27 6.50 -3.95
C ILE A 59 13.66 6.20 -2.57
N ALA A 60 12.98 5.06 -2.41
CA ALA A 60 12.44 4.65 -1.12
C ALA A 60 13.56 4.45 -0.08
N LYS A 61 14.66 3.78 -0.45
CA LYS A 61 15.84 3.60 0.42
C LYS A 61 16.46 4.93 0.83
N GLN A 62 16.66 5.84 -0.14
CA GLN A 62 17.19 7.18 0.13
C GLN A 62 16.28 7.98 1.06
N MET A 63 14.95 7.89 0.90
CA MET A 63 13.99 8.52 1.79
C MET A 63 14.15 8.05 3.26
N PHE A 64 14.30 6.74 3.47
CA PHE A 64 14.54 6.18 4.81
C PHE A 64 15.92 6.56 5.35
N GLU A 65 16.95 6.56 4.52
CA GLU A 65 18.30 7.00 4.90
C GLU A 65 18.30 8.47 5.34
N LEU A 66 17.66 9.36 4.57
CA LEU A 66 17.51 10.77 4.93
C LEU A 66 16.77 10.95 6.25
N TYR A 67 15.69 10.19 6.47
CA TYR A 67 14.97 10.23 7.75
C TYR A 67 15.82 9.73 8.92
N SER A 68 16.62 8.69 8.70
CA SER A 68 17.46 8.09 9.75
C SER A 68 18.60 8.98 10.24
N ARG A 69 19.03 9.97 9.44
CA ARG A 69 20.06 10.94 9.83
C ARG A 69 19.60 11.88 10.94
N GLY A 70 18.29 12.10 11.07
CA GLY A 70 17.70 12.89 12.16
C GLY A 70 17.92 14.41 12.09
N ASP A 71 18.61 14.90 11.06
CA ASP A 71 18.91 16.31 10.82
C ASP A 71 17.88 16.99 9.89
N GLN A 72 17.03 16.21 9.22
CA GLN A 72 16.04 16.70 8.26
C GLN A 72 14.62 16.74 8.82
N ARG A 73 13.86 17.75 8.42
CA ARG A 73 12.42 17.84 8.69
C ARG A 73 11.67 16.93 7.73
N LEU A 74 10.48 16.50 8.13
CA LEU A 74 9.59 15.74 7.23
C LEU A 74 9.23 16.50 5.95
N GLN A 75 9.25 17.84 6.00
CA GLN A 75 9.03 18.70 4.83
C GLN A 75 10.17 18.55 3.81
N ASP A 76 11.42 18.48 4.27
CA ASP A 76 12.59 18.32 3.40
C ASP A 76 12.52 16.98 2.63
N ILE A 77 11.99 15.93 3.29
CA ILE A 77 11.74 14.63 2.65
C ILE A 77 10.64 14.72 1.59
N VAL A 78 9.58 15.51 1.84
CA VAL A 78 8.53 15.75 0.83
C VAL A 78 9.11 16.44 -0.41
N ASP A 79 9.96 17.43 -0.20
CA ASP A 79 10.58 18.18 -1.29
C ASP A 79 11.58 17.31 -2.07
N PHE A 80 12.40 16.50 -1.38
CA PHE A 80 13.25 15.47 -2.00
C PHE A 80 12.46 14.49 -2.88
N LEU A 81 11.30 14.01 -2.39
CA LEU A 81 10.44 13.12 -3.18
C LEU A 81 9.87 13.84 -4.42
N ALA A 82 9.51 15.11 -4.30
CA ALA A 82 9.02 15.90 -5.43
C ALA A 82 10.11 16.14 -6.47
N GLU A 83 11.33 16.46 -6.05
CA GLU A 83 12.52 16.61 -6.93
C GLU A 83 12.87 15.29 -7.64
N SER A 84 12.71 14.16 -6.94
CA SER A 84 12.87 12.81 -7.50
C SER A 84 11.73 12.40 -8.45
N GLY A 85 10.79 13.30 -8.76
CA GLY A 85 9.67 13.07 -9.68
C GLY A 85 8.52 12.24 -9.09
N ILE A 86 8.46 12.10 -7.76
CA ILE A 86 7.41 11.32 -7.08
C ILE A 86 6.25 12.25 -6.69
N PHE A 87 5.16 12.11 -7.43
CA PHE A 87 3.92 12.84 -7.19
C PHE A 87 2.77 11.91 -6.81
N SER A 88 1.72 12.50 -6.25
CA SER A 88 0.45 11.80 -6.05
C SER A 88 -0.19 11.44 -7.40
N ARG A 89 -1.23 10.59 -7.38
CA ARG A 89 -1.95 10.17 -8.60
C ARG A 89 -2.57 11.35 -9.37
N SER A 90 -2.86 12.46 -8.68
CA SER A 90 -3.38 13.70 -9.28
C SER A 90 -2.28 14.69 -9.68
N GLY A 91 -1.00 14.29 -9.66
CA GLY A 91 0.14 15.12 -10.04
C GLY A 91 0.56 16.16 -8.99
N LYS A 92 -0.10 16.19 -7.82
CA LYS A 92 0.25 17.10 -6.73
C LYS A 92 1.41 16.55 -5.88
N ARG A 93 2.16 17.45 -5.25
CA ARG A 93 3.16 17.11 -4.22
C ARG A 93 2.54 16.23 -3.13
N LEU A 94 3.34 15.33 -2.56
CA LEU A 94 2.89 14.50 -1.45
C LEU A 94 2.69 15.36 -0.20
N HIS A 95 1.65 15.06 0.57
CA HIS A 95 1.46 15.71 1.87
C HIS A 95 2.36 15.06 2.92
N ILE A 96 2.78 15.83 3.92
CA ILE A 96 3.64 15.37 5.03
C ILE A 96 3.06 14.10 5.68
N SER A 97 1.75 14.07 5.94
CA SER A 97 1.09 12.91 6.56
C SER A 97 1.26 11.61 5.75
N ARG A 98 1.33 11.72 4.42
CA ARG A 98 1.55 10.56 3.55
C ARG A 98 2.96 10.02 3.70
N VAL A 99 3.96 10.91 3.77
CA VAL A 99 5.36 10.54 4.00
C VAL A 99 5.53 9.95 5.40
N THR A 100 4.92 10.53 6.43
CA THR A 100 4.91 9.96 7.79
C THR A 100 4.31 8.55 7.80
N SER A 101 3.20 8.34 7.08
CA SER A 101 2.59 7.01 6.96
C SER A 101 3.47 6.01 6.21
N MET A 102 4.30 6.45 5.26
CA MET A 102 5.26 5.58 4.58
C MET A 102 6.40 5.20 5.51
N LEU A 103 6.96 6.16 6.24
CA LEU A 103 8.07 5.94 7.17
C LEU A 103 7.70 5.07 8.37
N ARG A 104 6.44 5.09 8.80
CA ARG A 104 5.91 4.25 9.89
C ARG A 104 5.39 2.89 9.42
N ASN A 105 5.43 2.60 8.12
CA ASN A 105 4.86 1.37 7.61
C ASN A 105 5.77 0.19 7.96
N PRO A 106 5.31 -0.80 8.76
CA PRO A 106 6.12 -1.94 9.19
C PRO A 106 6.44 -2.93 8.06
N PHE A 107 5.94 -2.69 6.85
CA PHE A 107 6.33 -3.46 5.68
C PHE A 107 7.79 -3.25 5.29
N TYR A 108 8.33 -2.04 5.50
CA TYR A 108 9.75 -1.74 5.26
C TYR A 108 10.57 -2.16 6.48
#